data_AF-A0A6H1ZFE4-F1
#
_entry.id   AF-A0A6H1ZFE4-F1
#
_cell.length_a   1.000
_cell.length_b   1.000
_cell.length_c   1.000
_cell.angle_alpha   90.00
_cell.angle_beta   90.00
_cell.angle_gamma   90.00
#
_symmetry.space_group_name_H-M   'P 1'
#
loop_
_entity.id
_entity.type
_entity.pdbx_description
1 polymer ?
#
loop_
_entity_poly.entity_id
_entity_poly.type
_entity_poly.pdbx_seq_one_letter_code
_entity_poly.pdbx_strand_id
1 'polypeptide(L)' 'MPKPKTIKLNKADRKEIDRLYRLQNISRYGVETANQLHFEAGERLWKTIATLYPELGGKRATYDGSGVLTYTPKEKGG' A
#
# COMPACT_ATOMS: atom_id res chain seq x y z
N MET A 1 -16.62 0.13 -17.11
CA MET A 1 -15.72 -0.34 -16.05
C MET A 1 -14.59 0.68 -15.94
N PRO A 2 -14.40 1.34 -14.79
CA PRO A 2 -13.30 2.30 -14.62
C PRO A 2 -11.97 1.59 -14.85
N LYS A 3 -11.13 2.13 -15.73
CA LYS A 3 -9.81 1.55 -16.03
C LYS A 3 -8.90 1.68 -14.80
N PRO A 4 -8.21 0.61 -14.37
CA PRO A 4 -7.24 0.71 -13.29
C PRO A 4 -6.11 1.65 -13.71
N LYS A 5 -5.70 2.52 -12.78
CA LYS A 5 -4.52 3.38 -12.91
C LYS A 5 -3.38 2.80 -12.10
N THR A 6 -2.16 3.04 -12.56
CA THR A 6 -0.94 2.64 -11.87
C THR A 6 -0.08 3.86 -11.55
N ILE A 7 0.52 3.86 -10.36
CA ILE A 7 1.52 4.85 -9.94
C ILE A 7 2.82 4.10 -9.68
N LYS A 8 3.88 4.55 -10.34
CA LYS A 8 5.23 4.08 -10.07
C LYS A 8 5.81 4.89 -8.91
N LEU A 9 6.16 4.22 -7.82
CA LEU A 9 6.74 4.86 -6.65
C LEU A 9 8.14 5.40 -6.97
N ASN A 10 8.50 6.53 -6.37
CA ASN A 10 9.86 7.02 -6.42
C ASN A 10 10.78 6.11 -5.60
N LYS A 11 12.10 6.17 -5.85
CA LYS A 11 13.08 5.25 -5.23
C LYS A 11 13.07 5.30 -3.70
N ALA A 12 12.86 6.47 -3.10
CA ALA A 12 12.76 6.65 -1.65
C ALA A 12 11.47 6.00 -1.10
N ASP A 13 10.32 6.37 -1.65
CA ASP A 13 8.99 5.86 -1.25
C ASP A 13 8.89 4.35 -1.43
N ARG A 14 9.41 3.84 -2.56
CA ARG A 14 9.49 2.41 -2.85
C ARG A 14 10.24 1.66 -1.76
N LYS A 15 11.36 2.18 -1.26
CA LYS A 15 12.18 1.50 -0.25
C LYS A 15 11.41 1.37 1.07
N GLU A 16 10.68 2.40 1.47
CA GLU A 16 9.88 2.38 2.70
C GLU A 16 8.64 1.48 2.56
N ILE A 17 7.90 1.61 1.46
CA ILE A 17 6.71 0.81 1.16
C ILE A 17 7.09 -0.68 1.01
N ASP A 18 8.21 -1.01 0.34
CA ASP A 18 8.71 -2.38 0.21
C ASP A 18 9.11 -2.98 1.57
N ARG A 19 9.76 -2.19 2.44
CA ARG A 19 10.11 -2.61 3.80
C ARG A 19 8.86 -2.96 4.61
N LEU A 20 7.85 -2.09 4.60
CA LEU A 20 6.59 -2.31 5.32
C LEU A 20 5.79 -3.48 4.73
N TYR A 21 5.76 -3.63 3.40
CA TYR A 21 5.12 -4.75 2.72
C TYR A 21 5.77 -6.10 3.05
N ARG A 22 7.10 -6.15 3.14
CA ARG A 22 7.81 -7.36 3.60
C ARG A 22 7.52 -7.66 5.06
N LEU A 23 7.52 -6.64 5.94
CA LEU A 23 7.17 -6.83 7.35
C LEU A 23 5.77 -7.40 7.51
N GLN A 24 4.81 -6.91 6.73
CA GLN A 24 3.46 -7.48 6.67
C GLN A 24 3.48 -8.95 6.22
N ASN A 25 4.27 -9.32 5.21
CA ASN A 25 4.35 -10.71 4.74
C ASN A 25 5.11 -11.66 5.68
N ILE A 26 6.12 -11.18 6.42
CA ILE A 26 6.91 -11.99 7.35
C ILE A 26 6.06 -12.43 8.56
N SER A 27 5.07 -11.64 8.95
CA SER A 27 4.19 -11.98 10.07
C SER A 27 3.24 -13.16 9.82
N ARG A 28 3.20 -13.70 8.61
CA ARG A 28 2.42 -14.90 8.26
C ARG A 28 2.92 -16.17 8.98
N TYR A 29 4.09 -16.11 9.61
CA TYR A 29 4.69 -17.18 10.41
C TYR A 29 4.36 -17.03 11.92
N GLY A 30 3.07 -17.10 12.27
CA GLY A 30 2.58 -17.82 13.46
C GLY A 30 2.98 -17.39 14.88
N VAL A 31 3.28 -16.12 15.17
CA VAL A 31 3.45 -15.64 16.57
C VAL A 31 2.45 -14.52 16.84
N GLU A 32 1.77 -14.50 18.00
CA GLU A 32 0.79 -13.43 18.33
C GLU A 32 1.39 -12.02 18.20
N THR A 33 2.66 -11.86 18.57
CA THR A 33 3.46 -10.64 18.35
C THR A 33 3.59 -10.28 16.86
N ALA A 34 3.69 -11.28 15.99
CA ALA A 34 3.77 -11.08 14.55
C ALA A 34 2.44 -10.55 13.97
N ASN A 35 1.29 -10.98 14.50
CA ASN A 35 -0.01 -10.44 14.10
C ASN A 35 -0.18 -8.96 14.50
N GLN A 36 0.31 -8.57 15.67
CA GLN A 36 0.31 -7.16 16.08
C GLN A 36 1.22 -6.31 15.19
N LEU A 37 2.45 -6.79 14.95
CA LEU A 37 3.39 -6.16 14.04
C LEU A 37 2.88 -6.12 12.57
N HIS A 38 2.08 -7.11 12.16
CA HIS A 38 1.41 -7.14 10.86
C HIS A 38 0.39 -6.01 10.74
N PHE A 39 -0.45 -5.84 11.77
CA PHE A 39 -1.46 -4.81 11.79
C PHE A 39 -0.83 -3.41 11.80
N GLU A 40 0.18 -3.20 12.65
CA GLU A 40 0.92 -1.94 12.72
C GLU A 40 1.69 -1.63 11.42
N ALA A 41 2.35 -2.63 10.82
CA ALA A 41 3.06 -2.45 9.55
C ALA A 41 2.08 -2.15 8.41
N GLY A 42 0.93 -2.82 8.38
CA GLY A 42 -0.14 -2.56 7.41
C GLY A 42 -0.75 -1.17 7.56
N GLU A 43 -1.08 -0.75 8.78
CA GLU A 43 -1.61 0.59 9.05
C GLU A 43 -0.59 1.66 8.68
N ARG A 44 0.68 1.48 9.08
CA ARG A 44 1.76 2.41 8.75
C ARG A 44 2.02 2.48 7.25
N LEU A 45 1.97 1.34 6.54
CA LEU A 45 2.07 1.28 5.09
C LEU A 45 0.98 2.11 4.42
N TRP A 46 -0.28 1.89 4.80
CA TRP A 46 -1.41 2.61 4.22
C TRP A 46 -1.43 4.08 4.60
N LYS A 47 -1.00 4.43 5.83
CA LYS A 47 -0.85 5.82 6.27
C LYS A 47 0.22 6.55 5.45
N THR A 48 1.40 5.94 5.27
CA THR A 48 2.47 6.51 4.43
C THR A 48 2.01 6.67 2.98
N ILE A 49 1.35 5.66 2.39
CA ILE A 49 0.79 5.76 1.04
C ILE A 49 -0.25 6.88 0.94
N ALA A 50 -1.15 7.02 1.93
CA ALA A 50 -2.16 8.07 1.94
C ALA A 50 -1.55 9.48 2.12
N THR A 51 -0.45 9.62 2.87
CA THR A 51 0.28 10.89 3.00
C THR A 51 1.03 11.26 1.72
N LEU A 52 1.73 10.31 1.10
CA LEU A 52 2.50 10.54 -0.12
C LEU A 52 1.60 10.70 -1.36
N TYR A 53 0.50 9.96 -1.39
CA TYR A 53 -0.45 9.90 -2.49
C TYR A 53 -1.87 10.17 -1.98
N PRO A 54 -2.19 11.42 -1.57
CA PRO A 54 -3.51 11.77 -1.07
C PRO A 54 -4.62 11.57 -2.11
N GLU A 55 -4.27 11.53 -3.41
CA GLU A 55 -5.19 11.16 -4.49
C GLU A 55 -5.75 9.73 -4.36
N LEU A 56 -5.08 8.86 -3.60
CA LEU A 56 -5.53 7.51 -3.27
C LEU A 56 -6.48 7.47 -2.07
N GLY A 57 -6.60 8.56 -1.30
CA GLY A 57 -7.36 8.63 -0.05
C GLY A 57 -8.80 8.13 -0.20
N GLY A 58 -9.04 6.90 0.27
CA GLY A 58 -10.34 6.21 0.22
C GLY A 58 -10.61 5.34 -1.00
N LYS A 59 -9.65 5.19 -1.93
CA LYS A 59 -9.76 4.28 -3.10
C LYS A 59 -9.13 2.94 -2.76
N ARG A 60 -9.75 1.85 -3.24
CA ARG A 60 -9.11 0.53 -3.23
C ARG A 60 -7.86 0.57 -4.11
N ALA A 61 -6.71 0.60 -3.45
CA ALA A 61 -5.40 0.46 -4.06
C ALA A 61 -4.80 -0.90 -3.68
N THR A 62 -3.93 -1.42 -4.52
CA THR A 62 -3.20 -2.68 -4.33
C THR A 62 -1.74 -2.40 -4.64
N TYR A 63 -0.86 -2.82 -3.73
CA TYR A 63 0.57 -2.75 -3.93
C TYR A 63 1.10 -4.14 -4.30
N ASP A 64 1.80 -4.22 -5.43
CA ASP A 64 2.29 -5.48 -6.00
C ASP A 64 3.67 -5.90 -5.45
N GLY A 65 4.31 -5.11 -4.59
CA GLY A 65 5.69 -5.37 -4.15
C GLY A 65 6.76 -4.94 -5.18
N SER A 66 6.39 -4.79 -6.44
CA SER A 66 7.28 -4.33 -7.53
C SER A 66 7.59 -2.82 -7.51
N GLY A 67 7.07 -2.06 -6.53
CA GLY A 67 7.13 -0.60 -6.53
C GLY A 67 6.02 0.08 -7.33
N VAL A 68 4.95 -0.66 -7.64
CA VAL A 68 3.79 -0.18 -8.39
C VAL A 68 2.54 -0.28 -7.52
N LEU A 69 1.85 0.86 -7.36
CA LEU A 69 0.52 0.93 -6.77
C LEU A 69 -0.52 0.93 -7.89
N THR A 70 -1.40 -0.06 -7.90
CA THR A 70 -2.53 -0.12 -8.82
C THR A 70 -3.79 0.27 -8.07
N TYR A 71 -4.58 1.21 -8.59
CA TYR A 71 -5.82 1.63 -7.97
C TYR A 71 -6.87 1.92 -9.02
N THR A 72 -8.14 1.71 -8.66
CA THR A 72 -9.24 2.07 -9.54
C THR A 72 -9.71 3.48 -9.16
N PRO A 73 -9.42 4.51 -9.97
CA PRO A 73 -10.06 5.80 -9.73
C PRO A 73 -11.57 5.62 -9.85
N LYS A 74 -12.34 6.09 -8.86
CA LYS A 74 -13.73 6.45 -9.16
C LYS A 74 -13.65 7.46 -10.29
N GLU A 75 -14.26 7.16 -11.43
CA GLU A 75 -14.47 8.14 -12.48
C GLU A 75 -15.10 9.36 -11.81
N LYS A 76 -14.38 10.48 -11.88
CA LYS A 76 -14.98 11.78 -11.59
C LYS A 76 -15.77 12.10 -12.86
N GLY A 77 -17.02 11.65 -12.90
CA GLY A 77 -17.95 11.88 -14.00
C GLY A 77 -19.37 11.54 -13.51
N GLY A 78 -20.36 12.40 -13.66
CA GLY A 78 -20.45 13.72 -14.27
C GLY A 78 -21.77 14.36 -13.88
#